data_AF-A0A968YBW9-F1
#
_entry.id   AF-A0A968YBW9-F1
#
_cell.length_a   1.000
_cell.length_b   1.000
_cell.length_c   1.000
_cell.angle_alpha   90.00
_cell.angle_beta   90.00
_cell.angle_gamma   90.00
#
_symmetry.space_group_name_H-M   'P 1'
#
loop_
_entity.id
_entity.type
_entity.pdbx_description
1 polymer ?
#
loop_
_entity_poly.entity_id
_entity_poly.type
_entity_poly.pdbx_seq_one_letter_code
_entity_poly.pdbx_strand_id
1 'polypeptide(L)'
;MRTVKETALVYCEKQFGLVDGKTAAGLVRHSEIYTIVGVIDSALAGKDAGEALGDGKNNIPIFTDLYEALNQLSEIPNCYIYGKAPLDACISMSERFLIFEAMSKGMNIINGLHQFFSDDREFVRIAAQFGIQIKDIRKPPKLEDLHVFTGQISTVTVPVIAILGTDCACGKMTTAVELNKALNSLGIKSVMVATGQTGLMQGAKYGASIDAMVSQFVIGEIENAVVRAFELEDPDIILVEGQSAVSHPAFMSSLGILKGSMPDGVILQHVPSRKFRCDFPQLVMPTLESEIQLIEAISQSQVLAITLSHENLAEAEIPDIIADYEDSLRLPTTDVLNYGCQKLVQTLTDHFPKLSQKIKRGSWAVAPVLAIR
;
A
#
# COMPACT_ATOMS: atom_id res chain seq x y z
N MET A 1 -23.05 12.73 3.61
CA MET A 1 -23.67 11.40 3.41
C MET A 1 -22.54 10.38 3.41
N ARG A 2 -22.56 9.36 4.29
CA ARG A 2 -21.65 8.22 4.14
C ARG A 2 -22.08 7.47 2.89
N THR A 3 -21.27 7.47 1.85
CA THR A 3 -21.46 6.63 0.68
C THR A 3 -21.49 5.18 1.17
N VAL A 4 -22.53 4.43 0.81
CA VAL A 4 -22.61 3.00 1.15
C VAL A 4 -21.49 2.31 0.37
N LYS A 5 -20.58 1.63 1.06
CA LYS A 5 -19.48 0.88 0.45
C LYS A 5 -20.05 -0.33 -0.29
N GLU A 6 -19.58 -0.59 -1.51
CA GLU A 6 -19.94 -1.79 -2.26
C GLU A 6 -19.44 -3.04 -1.52
N THR A 7 -20.23 -4.10 -1.47
CA THR A 7 -19.78 -5.38 -0.91
C THR A 7 -18.85 -6.09 -1.88
N ALA A 8 -17.78 -6.70 -1.37
CA ALA A 8 -16.79 -7.35 -2.22
C ALA A 8 -16.33 -8.71 -1.66
N LEU A 9 -16.21 -9.68 -2.58
CA LEU A 9 -15.57 -10.97 -2.34
C LEU A 9 -14.18 -10.97 -2.98
N VAL A 10 -13.17 -11.38 -2.23
CA VAL A 10 -11.77 -11.31 -2.68
C VAL A 10 -11.23 -12.69 -3.01
N TYR A 11 -10.85 -12.92 -4.26
CA TYR A 11 -10.19 -14.17 -4.67
C TYR A 11 -8.71 -14.15 -4.36
N CYS A 12 -8.23 -15.11 -3.57
CA CYS A 12 -6.84 -15.20 -3.16
C CYS A 12 -6.33 -16.65 -3.04
N GLU A 13 -6.85 -17.54 -3.88
CA GLU A 13 -6.61 -18.99 -3.80
C GLU A 13 -5.14 -19.37 -3.55
N LYS A 14 -4.92 -20.06 -2.41
CA LYS A 14 -3.63 -20.57 -1.90
C LYS A 14 -2.54 -19.51 -1.69
N GLN A 15 -2.93 -18.24 -1.60
CA GLN A 15 -2.01 -17.12 -1.48
C GLN A 15 -2.37 -16.18 -0.33
N PHE A 16 -3.50 -16.38 0.35
CA PHE A 16 -3.88 -15.50 1.44
C PHE A 16 -2.92 -15.63 2.63
N GLY A 17 -2.38 -14.50 3.10
CA GLY A 17 -1.31 -14.47 4.10
C GLY A 17 0.11 -14.72 3.53
N LEU A 18 0.23 -14.99 2.23
CA LEU A 18 1.51 -15.12 1.54
C LEU A 18 1.82 -13.86 0.71
N VAL A 19 3.03 -13.81 0.15
CA VAL A 19 3.57 -12.67 -0.61
C VAL A 19 2.63 -12.23 -1.75
N ASP A 20 2.13 -13.17 -2.55
CA ASP A 20 1.26 -12.85 -3.68
C ASP A 20 -0.15 -12.45 -3.26
N GLY A 21 -0.56 -12.77 -2.02
CA GLY A 21 -1.86 -12.37 -1.47
C GLY A 21 -1.87 -10.99 -0.81
N LYS A 22 -0.79 -10.21 -0.93
CA LYS A 22 -0.67 -8.88 -0.30
C LYS A 22 -1.83 -7.93 -0.62
N THR A 23 -2.40 -8.00 -1.83
CA THR A 23 -3.54 -7.16 -2.21
C THR A 23 -4.78 -7.55 -1.42
N ALA A 24 -5.07 -8.85 -1.31
CA ALA A 24 -6.15 -9.35 -0.47
C ALA A 24 -5.94 -9.01 1.01
N ALA A 25 -4.73 -9.23 1.54
CA ALA A 25 -4.39 -8.88 2.92
C ALA A 25 -4.57 -7.38 3.20
N GLY A 26 -4.14 -6.52 2.27
CA GLY A 26 -4.36 -5.08 2.36
C GLY A 26 -5.85 -4.74 2.42
N LEU A 27 -6.66 -5.29 1.53
CA LEU A 27 -8.11 -5.03 1.50
C LEU A 27 -8.84 -5.51 2.76
N VAL A 28 -8.45 -6.66 3.31
CA VAL A 28 -9.00 -7.18 4.58
C VAL A 28 -8.66 -6.26 5.76
N ARG A 29 -7.43 -5.74 5.81
CA ARG A 29 -6.98 -4.82 6.88
C ARG A 29 -7.61 -3.43 6.76
N HIS A 30 -7.81 -2.95 5.53
CA HIS A 30 -8.34 -1.61 5.28
C HIS A 30 -8.95 -1.50 3.88
N SER A 31 -10.16 -0.96 3.80
CA SER A 31 -10.77 -0.53 2.53
C SER A 31 -11.79 0.59 2.78
N GLU A 32 -11.67 1.68 2.03
CA GLU A 32 -12.61 2.81 2.01
C GLU A 32 -13.68 2.67 0.94
N ILE A 33 -13.44 1.87 -0.11
CA ILE A 33 -14.39 1.68 -1.21
C ILE A 33 -15.30 0.49 -0.95
N TYR A 34 -14.74 -0.59 -0.41
CA TYR A 34 -15.43 -1.88 -0.34
C TYR A 34 -15.66 -2.33 1.11
N THR A 35 -16.77 -3.00 1.35
CA THR A 35 -16.98 -3.84 2.53
C THR A 35 -16.59 -5.26 2.13
N ILE A 36 -15.45 -5.74 2.63
CA ILE A 36 -14.99 -7.11 2.34
C ILE A 36 -15.86 -8.09 3.13
N VAL A 37 -16.64 -8.91 2.41
CA VAL A 37 -17.58 -9.87 3.01
C VAL A 37 -17.01 -11.30 3.07
N GLY A 38 -15.87 -11.53 2.43
CA GLY A 38 -15.14 -12.79 2.52
C GLY A 38 -13.94 -12.85 1.60
N VAL A 39 -13.14 -13.90 1.80
CA VAL A 39 -11.99 -14.26 0.97
C VAL A 39 -12.21 -15.66 0.42
N ILE A 40 -11.90 -15.91 -0.85
CA ILE A 40 -11.85 -17.26 -1.42
C ILE A 40 -10.41 -17.74 -1.36
N ASP A 41 -10.14 -18.72 -0.50
CA ASP A 41 -8.88 -19.45 -0.41
C ASP A 41 -9.10 -20.84 0.21
N SER A 42 -9.04 -21.88 -0.62
CA SER A 42 -9.27 -23.26 -0.19
C SER A 42 -8.27 -23.78 0.86
N ALA A 43 -7.07 -23.21 0.94
CA ALA A 43 -6.07 -23.64 1.92
C ALA A 43 -6.39 -23.19 3.34
N LEU A 44 -7.22 -22.15 3.48
CA LEU A 44 -7.56 -21.52 4.76
C LEU A 44 -9.07 -21.47 5.02
N ALA A 45 -9.86 -22.22 4.24
CA ALA A 45 -11.31 -22.27 4.35
C ALA A 45 -11.80 -22.58 5.78
N GLY A 46 -12.86 -21.90 6.19
CA GLY A 46 -13.45 -22.01 7.53
C GLY A 46 -12.77 -21.18 8.61
N LYS A 47 -11.65 -20.52 8.32
CA LYS A 47 -10.97 -19.59 9.24
C LYS A 47 -11.49 -18.16 9.11
N ASP A 48 -11.16 -17.33 10.09
CA ASP A 48 -11.30 -15.87 10.04
C ASP A 48 -10.10 -15.24 9.32
N ALA A 49 -10.36 -14.28 8.44
CA ALA A 49 -9.32 -13.64 7.65
C ALA A 49 -8.38 -12.77 8.50
N GLY A 50 -8.88 -12.14 9.58
CA GLY A 50 -8.04 -11.38 10.50
C GLY A 50 -7.06 -12.28 11.25
N GLU A 51 -7.58 -13.36 11.84
CA GLU A 51 -6.75 -14.35 12.55
C GLU A 51 -5.73 -15.02 11.61
N ALA A 52 -6.11 -15.32 10.37
CA ALA A 52 -5.20 -15.89 9.38
C ALA A 52 -4.05 -14.95 8.97
N LEU A 53 -4.23 -13.63 9.12
CA LEU A 53 -3.18 -12.63 8.90
C LEU A 53 -2.32 -12.36 10.14
N GLY A 54 -2.58 -13.05 11.26
CA GLY A 54 -1.96 -12.78 12.55
C GLY A 54 -2.51 -11.53 13.24
N ASP A 55 -3.61 -10.97 12.72
CA ASP A 55 -4.32 -9.85 13.31
C ASP A 55 -5.40 -10.36 14.28
N GLY A 56 -6.16 -9.45 14.89
CA GLY A 56 -7.36 -9.82 15.65
C GLY A 56 -8.51 -10.27 14.75
N LYS A 57 -9.41 -11.10 15.30
CA LYS A 57 -10.63 -11.54 14.62
C LYS A 57 -11.42 -10.37 14.04
N ASN A 58 -11.69 -10.40 12.73
CA ASN A 58 -12.41 -9.33 12.03
C ASN A 58 -13.77 -9.76 11.47
N ASN A 59 -14.17 -11.02 11.68
CA ASN A 59 -15.41 -11.64 11.22
C ASN A 59 -15.56 -11.69 9.69
N ILE A 60 -14.44 -11.68 8.96
CA ILE A 60 -14.42 -11.91 7.52
C ILE A 60 -14.13 -13.39 7.29
N PRO A 61 -15.10 -14.20 6.83
CA PRO A 61 -14.90 -15.63 6.60
C PRO A 61 -13.99 -15.89 5.39
N ILE A 62 -13.23 -16.99 5.47
CA ILE A 62 -12.53 -17.57 4.33
C ILE A 62 -13.34 -18.76 3.80
N PHE A 63 -13.71 -18.71 2.52
CA PHE A 63 -14.46 -19.73 1.80
C PHE A 63 -13.56 -20.57 0.91
N THR A 64 -13.98 -21.81 0.63
CA THR A 64 -13.26 -22.72 -0.26
C THR A 64 -13.37 -22.29 -1.72
N ASP A 65 -14.57 -21.86 -2.13
CA ASP A 65 -14.87 -21.44 -3.50
C ASP A 65 -16.04 -20.44 -3.55
N LEU A 66 -16.37 -19.97 -4.77
CA LEU A 66 -17.45 -19.02 -5.00
C LEU A 66 -18.83 -19.61 -4.64
N TYR A 67 -19.04 -20.91 -4.87
CA TYR A 67 -20.32 -21.56 -4.58
C TYR A 67 -20.61 -21.60 -3.09
N GLU A 68 -19.61 -21.99 -2.28
CA GLU A 68 -19.71 -21.95 -0.83
C GLU A 68 -19.98 -20.52 -0.33
N ALA A 69 -19.23 -19.54 -0.82
CA ALA A 69 -19.39 -18.14 -0.45
C ALA A 69 -20.83 -17.65 -0.69
N LEU A 70 -21.38 -17.89 -1.88
CA LEU A 70 -22.73 -17.43 -2.24
C LEU A 70 -23.86 -18.17 -1.50
N ASN A 71 -23.61 -19.38 -0.99
CA ASN A 71 -24.59 -20.10 -0.16
C ASN A 71 -24.61 -19.62 1.29
N GLN A 72 -23.48 -19.11 1.80
CA GLN A 72 -23.36 -18.66 3.20
C GLN A 72 -23.62 -17.16 3.36
N LEU A 73 -23.33 -16.36 2.33
CA LEU A 73 -23.64 -14.94 2.31
C LEU A 73 -25.13 -14.69 2.09
N SER A 74 -25.67 -13.65 2.74
CA SER A 74 -27.09 -13.31 2.65
C SER A 74 -27.49 -12.75 1.28
N GLU A 75 -26.54 -12.13 0.58
CA GLU A 75 -26.75 -11.49 -0.71
C GLU A 75 -25.53 -11.74 -1.60
N ILE A 76 -25.73 -11.67 -2.92
CA ILE A 76 -24.62 -11.74 -3.88
C ILE A 76 -23.81 -10.44 -3.74
N PRO A 77 -22.48 -10.51 -3.51
CA PRO A 77 -21.67 -9.31 -3.35
C PRO A 77 -21.62 -8.48 -4.63
N ASN A 78 -21.48 -7.17 -4.51
CA ASN A 78 -21.44 -6.27 -5.67
C ASN A 78 -20.20 -6.49 -6.53
N CYS A 79 -19.06 -6.83 -5.91
CA CYS A 79 -17.78 -6.94 -6.59
C CYS A 79 -17.09 -8.28 -6.33
N TYR A 80 -16.43 -8.80 -7.36
CA TYR A 80 -15.42 -9.85 -7.29
C TYR A 80 -14.05 -9.21 -7.54
N ILE A 81 -13.19 -9.23 -6.52
CA ILE A 81 -11.85 -8.64 -6.59
C ILE A 81 -10.83 -9.75 -6.81
N TYR A 82 -10.01 -9.61 -7.85
CA TYR A 82 -8.84 -10.47 -8.01
C TYR A 82 -7.73 -10.01 -7.06
N GLY A 83 -7.59 -10.72 -5.93
CA GLY A 83 -6.75 -10.34 -4.80
C GLY A 83 -5.30 -10.85 -4.84
N LYS A 84 -4.92 -11.61 -5.89
CA LYS A 84 -3.54 -12.08 -6.09
C LYS A 84 -2.74 -11.06 -6.90
N ALA A 85 -1.45 -10.93 -6.59
CA ALA A 85 -0.51 -10.08 -7.30
C ALA A 85 0.81 -10.83 -7.61
N PRO A 86 0.75 -11.94 -8.38
CA PRO A 86 1.94 -12.70 -8.75
C PRO A 86 2.85 -11.92 -9.70
N LEU A 87 4.08 -12.38 -9.85
CA LEU A 87 5.00 -11.88 -10.88
C LEU A 87 4.51 -12.21 -12.30
N ASP A 88 3.77 -13.31 -12.45
CA ASP A 88 3.17 -13.71 -13.73
C ASP A 88 2.20 -12.65 -14.24
N ALA A 89 2.37 -12.29 -15.52
CA ALA A 89 1.59 -11.21 -16.13
C ALA A 89 0.12 -11.61 -16.42
N CYS A 90 -0.16 -12.90 -16.55
CA CYS A 90 -1.44 -13.42 -17.04
C CYS A 90 -2.05 -14.44 -16.08
N ILE A 91 -3.38 -14.47 -16.01
CA ILE A 91 -4.11 -15.51 -15.28
C ILE A 91 -4.12 -16.83 -16.04
N SER A 92 -4.29 -17.93 -15.29
CA SER A 92 -4.57 -19.25 -15.85
C SER A 92 -5.97 -19.33 -16.46
N MET A 93 -6.19 -20.32 -17.34
CA MET A 93 -7.53 -20.60 -17.89
C MET A 93 -8.53 -20.97 -16.79
N SER A 94 -8.11 -21.67 -15.74
CA SER A 94 -8.98 -22.00 -14.60
C SER A 94 -9.44 -20.75 -13.85
N GLU A 95 -8.53 -19.81 -13.59
CA GLU A 95 -8.88 -18.54 -12.93
C GLU A 95 -9.81 -17.70 -13.80
N ARG A 96 -9.59 -17.71 -15.12
CA ARG A 96 -10.47 -17.05 -16.07
C ARG A 96 -11.91 -17.56 -15.98
N PHE A 97 -12.11 -18.88 -15.91
CA PHE A 97 -13.45 -19.46 -15.74
C PHE A 97 -14.10 -19.06 -14.42
N LEU A 98 -13.34 -19.00 -13.32
CA LEU A 98 -13.87 -18.54 -12.03
C LEU A 98 -14.35 -17.08 -12.10
N ILE A 99 -13.63 -16.21 -12.82
CA ILE A 99 -14.06 -14.82 -13.01
C ILE A 99 -15.33 -14.76 -13.87
N PHE A 100 -15.43 -15.53 -14.95
CA PHE A 100 -16.66 -15.62 -15.75
C PHE A 100 -17.85 -16.14 -14.94
N GLU A 101 -17.63 -17.07 -14.04
CA GLU A 101 -18.66 -17.53 -13.11
C GLU A 101 -19.15 -16.37 -12.23
N ALA A 102 -18.25 -15.60 -11.62
CA ALA A 102 -18.60 -14.42 -10.83
C ALA A 102 -19.39 -13.37 -11.64
N MET A 103 -18.98 -13.12 -12.90
CA MET A 103 -19.71 -12.23 -13.81
C MET A 103 -21.14 -12.73 -14.07
N SER A 104 -21.32 -14.04 -14.26
CA SER A 104 -22.65 -14.64 -14.48
C SER A 104 -23.58 -14.51 -13.26
N LYS A 105 -23.03 -14.27 -12.07
CA LYS A 105 -23.77 -14.02 -10.83
C LYS A 105 -24.11 -12.54 -10.62
N GLY A 106 -23.67 -11.63 -11.49
CA GLY A 106 -23.95 -10.21 -11.34
C GLY A 106 -22.84 -9.39 -10.69
N MET A 107 -21.65 -9.97 -10.46
CA MET A 107 -20.56 -9.30 -9.73
C MET A 107 -19.69 -8.47 -10.68
N ASN A 108 -19.47 -7.20 -10.35
CA ASN A 108 -18.48 -6.33 -11.00
C ASN A 108 -17.06 -6.84 -10.76
N ILE A 109 -16.19 -6.77 -11.78
CA ILE A 109 -14.83 -7.31 -11.68
C ILE A 109 -13.84 -6.19 -11.39
N ILE A 110 -13.11 -6.33 -10.28
CA ILE A 110 -12.02 -5.43 -9.93
C ILE A 110 -10.71 -6.17 -10.15
N ASN A 111 -9.93 -5.72 -11.13
CA ASN A 111 -8.70 -6.36 -11.56
C ASN A 111 -7.48 -5.47 -11.26
N GLY A 112 -6.50 -6.05 -10.57
CA GLY A 112 -5.24 -5.41 -10.23
C GLY A 112 -4.05 -5.83 -11.09
N LEU A 113 -4.23 -6.75 -12.03
CA LEU A 113 -3.15 -7.33 -12.82
C LEU A 113 -2.65 -6.39 -13.92
N HIS A 114 -1.49 -6.71 -14.48
CA HIS A 114 -0.98 -6.07 -15.70
C HIS A 114 -1.73 -6.53 -16.95
N GLN A 115 -2.34 -7.72 -16.92
CA GLN A 115 -3.32 -8.12 -17.92
C GLN A 115 -4.62 -7.35 -17.70
N PHE A 116 -4.93 -6.42 -18.60
CA PHE A 116 -6.18 -5.66 -18.55
C PHE A 116 -7.34 -6.48 -19.12
N PHE A 117 -8.33 -6.78 -18.27
CA PHE A 117 -9.49 -7.55 -18.68
C PHE A 117 -10.40 -6.74 -19.61
N SER A 118 -10.37 -5.41 -19.53
CA SER A 118 -11.09 -4.53 -20.46
C SER A 118 -10.55 -4.54 -21.90
N ASP A 119 -9.33 -5.02 -22.13
CA ASP A 119 -8.76 -5.15 -23.49
C ASP A 119 -8.96 -6.56 -24.07
N ASP A 120 -9.43 -7.50 -23.27
CA ASP A 120 -9.70 -8.88 -23.69
C ASP A 120 -11.12 -9.02 -24.25
N ARG A 121 -11.21 -9.45 -25.52
CA ARG A 121 -12.47 -9.53 -26.26
C ARG A 121 -13.52 -10.41 -25.59
N GLU A 122 -13.11 -11.50 -24.96
CA GLU A 122 -14.06 -12.42 -24.35
C GLU A 122 -14.53 -11.91 -22.98
N PHE A 123 -13.66 -11.30 -22.18
CA PHE A 123 -14.08 -10.57 -20.97
C PHE A 123 -15.08 -9.46 -21.30
N VAL A 124 -14.80 -8.63 -22.31
CA VAL A 124 -15.70 -7.55 -22.74
C VAL A 124 -17.05 -8.09 -23.21
N ARG A 125 -17.05 -9.18 -23.99
CA ARG A 125 -18.28 -9.81 -24.47
C ARG A 125 -19.15 -10.32 -23.32
N ILE A 126 -18.54 -11.00 -22.35
CA ILE A 126 -19.25 -11.55 -21.19
C ILE A 126 -19.74 -10.41 -20.28
N ALA A 127 -18.94 -9.36 -20.11
CA ALA A 127 -19.34 -8.17 -19.36
C ALA A 127 -20.59 -7.53 -19.95
N ALA A 128 -20.62 -7.33 -21.27
CA ALA A 128 -21.79 -6.80 -21.97
C ALA A 128 -23.01 -7.73 -21.86
N GLN A 129 -22.80 -9.05 -21.92
CA GLN A 129 -23.87 -10.04 -21.81
C GLN A 129 -24.58 -9.99 -20.44
N PHE A 130 -23.83 -9.83 -19.35
CA PHE A 130 -24.36 -9.84 -17.98
C PHE A 130 -24.54 -8.44 -17.36
N GLY A 131 -24.24 -7.37 -18.10
CA GLY A 131 -24.35 -5.99 -17.60
C GLY A 131 -23.30 -5.63 -16.54
N ILE A 132 -22.13 -6.25 -16.60
CA ILE A 132 -21.05 -6.15 -15.61
C ILE A 132 -20.06 -5.06 -15.97
N GLN A 133 -19.54 -4.36 -14.96
CA GLN A 133 -18.40 -3.45 -15.11
C GLN A 133 -17.09 -4.15 -14.79
N ILE A 134 -16.08 -3.93 -15.64
CA ILE A 134 -14.70 -4.34 -15.40
C ILE A 134 -13.90 -3.09 -15.06
N LYS A 135 -13.26 -3.09 -13.90
CA LYS A 135 -12.37 -2.02 -13.43
C LYS A 135 -10.94 -2.54 -13.35
N ASP A 136 -10.13 -2.20 -14.35
CA ASP A 136 -8.69 -2.44 -14.34
C ASP A 136 -7.98 -1.32 -13.57
N ILE A 137 -7.58 -1.59 -12.33
CA ILE A 137 -7.00 -0.61 -11.41
C ILE A 137 -5.63 -0.10 -11.90
N ARG A 138 -4.87 -0.96 -12.58
CA ARG A 138 -3.57 -0.61 -13.15
C ARG A 138 -3.66 0.14 -14.47
N LYS A 139 -4.83 0.18 -15.11
CA LYS A 139 -4.95 0.77 -16.45
C LYS A 139 -4.73 2.28 -16.36
N PRO A 140 -3.73 2.84 -17.06
CA PRO A 140 -3.50 4.27 -17.04
C PRO A 140 -4.72 5.05 -17.56
N PRO A 141 -4.89 6.32 -17.14
CA PRO A 141 -5.79 7.25 -17.81
C PRO A 141 -5.50 7.36 -19.32
N LYS A 142 -6.41 8.02 -20.04
CA LYS A 142 -6.16 8.31 -21.46
C LYS A 142 -4.95 9.22 -21.60
N LEU A 143 -4.28 9.14 -22.74
CA LEU A 143 -3.08 9.92 -23.03
C LEU A 143 -3.27 11.43 -22.83
N GLU A 144 -4.45 11.95 -23.17
CA GLU A 144 -4.82 13.37 -23.00
C GLU A 144 -4.93 13.81 -21.54
N ASP A 145 -5.12 12.87 -20.62
CA ASP A 145 -5.23 13.09 -19.18
C ASP A 145 -3.90 12.80 -18.44
N LEU A 146 -2.84 12.40 -19.16
CA LEU A 146 -1.53 12.12 -18.59
C LEU A 146 -0.64 13.37 -18.55
N HIS A 147 0.14 13.48 -17.48
CA HIS A 147 0.95 14.64 -17.15
C HIS A 147 2.44 14.30 -17.28
N VAL A 148 3.17 15.19 -17.93
CA VAL A 148 4.64 15.20 -17.87
C VAL A 148 5.09 16.05 -16.69
N PHE A 149 6.30 15.80 -16.18
CA PHE A 149 6.84 16.61 -15.10
C PHE A 149 7.05 18.06 -15.54
N THR A 150 6.62 19.00 -14.71
CA THR A 150 6.59 20.45 -14.97
C THR A 150 7.38 21.27 -13.97
N GLY A 151 7.65 20.73 -12.77
CA GLY A 151 8.25 21.46 -11.65
C GLY A 151 7.23 22.20 -10.77
N GLN A 152 5.93 22.01 -11.00
CA GLN A 152 4.88 22.53 -10.13
C GLN A 152 4.95 21.99 -8.71
N ILE A 153 5.63 20.88 -8.46
CA ILE A 153 5.88 20.39 -7.10
C ILE A 153 6.51 21.46 -6.19
N SER A 154 7.23 22.43 -6.75
CA SER A 154 7.80 23.57 -6.02
C SER A 154 6.78 24.50 -5.36
N THR A 155 5.49 24.40 -5.71
CA THR A 155 4.40 25.16 -5.07
C THR A 155 3.89 24.50 -3.79
N VAL A 156 4.23 23.24 -3.55
CA VAL A 156 3.83 22.49 -2.36
C VAL A 156 4.66 22.99 -1.18
N THR A 157 3.99 23.56 -0.17
CA THR A 157 4.66 24.26 0.95
C THR A 157 4.57 23.51 2.28
N VAL A 158 4.10 22.26 2.23
CA VAL A 158 3.94 21.37 3.37
C VAL A 158 4.86 20.17 3.20
N PRO A 159 5.27 19.51 4.29
CA PRO A 159 6.19 18.38 4.19
C PRO A 159 5.62 17.25 3.33
N VAL A 160 6.42 16.75 2.38
CA VAL A 160 6.15 15.56 1.58
C VAL A 160 7.08 14.44 2.03
N ILE A 161 6.53 13.35 2.57
CA ILE A 161 7.31 12.22 3.09
C ILE A 161 7.09 10.99 2.22
N ALA A 162 8.17 10.44 1.67
CA ALA A 162 8.12 9.17 0.93
C ALA A 162 8.43 7.99 1.85
N ILE A 163 7.61 6.94 1.79
CA ILE A 163 7.85 5.70 2.54
C ILE A 163 8.50 4.70 1.59
N LEU A 164 9.83 4.74 1.49
CA LEU A 164 10.61 3.85 0.62
C LEU A 164 11.03 2.59 1.36
N GLY A 165 11.77 1.68 0.71
CA GLY A 165 12.18 0.45 1.36
C GLY A 165 13.32 -0.25 0.65
N THR A 166 13.94 -1.21 1.33
CA THR A 166 15.08 -1.98 0.81
C THR A 166 14.69 -3.05 -0.20
N ASP A 167 13.39 -3.38 -0.33
CA ASP A 167 12.89 -4.39 -1.27
C ASP A 167 11.41 -4.23 -1.63
N CYS A 168 10.90 -5.07 -2.54
CA CYS A 168 9.47 -5.25 -2.77
C CYS A 168 8.78 -5.96 -1.58
N ALA A 169 7.46 -5.77 -1.44
CA ALA A 169 6.64 -6.48 -0.43
C ALA A 169 7.25 -6.50 0.99
N CYS A 170 7.73 -5.35 1.46
CA CYS A 170 8.42 -5.21 2.75
C CYS A 170 7.62 -4.44 3.82
N GLY A 171 6.38 -4.00 3.52
CA GLY A 171 5.54 -3.27 4.47
C GLY A 171 5.44 -1.75 4.27
N LYS A 172 6.00 -1.19 3.18
CA LYS A 172 5.93 0.27 2.89
C LYS A 172 4.51 0.84 2.97
N MET A 173 3.56 0.16 2.31
CA MET A 173 2.17 0.60 2.31
C MET A 173 1.54 0.50 3.71
N THR A 174 1.82 -0.58 4.43
CA THR A 174 1.38 -0.74 5.83
C THR A 174 1.86 0.41 6.69
N THR A 175 3.16 0.74 6.62
CA THR A 175 3.75 1.88 7.34
C THR A 175 3.13 3.21 6.94
N ALA A 176 2.89 3.44 5.64
CA ALA A 176 2.23 4.65 5.16
C ALA A 176 0.80 4.78 5.72
N VAL A 177 0.03 3.70 5.72
CA VAL A 177 -1.36 3.67 6.22
C VAL A 177 -1.40 3.90 7.74
N GLU A 178 -0.58 3.18 8.51
CA GLU A 178 -0.57 3.32 9.97
C GLU A 178 -0.08 4.71 10.41
N LEU A 179 0.95 5.25 9.74
CA LEU A 179 1.41 6.61 10.01
C LEU A 179 0.33 7.64 9.63
N ASN A 180 -0.35 7.46 8.50
CA ASN A 180 -1.45 8.33 8.09
C ASN A 180 -2.58 8.35 9.14
N LYS A 181 -2.97 7.18 9.66
CA LYS A 181 -3.97 7.05 10.73
C LYS A 181 -3.50 7.75 12.01
N ALA A 182 -2.26 7.49 12.43
CA ALA A 182 -1.67 8.08 13.63
C ALA A 182 -1.66 9.62 13.56
N LEU A 183 -1.14 10.20 12.46
CA LEU A 183 -1.12 11.66 12.25
C LEU A 183 -2.53 12.26 12.26
N ASN A 184 -3.49 11.66 11.54
CA ASN A 184 -4.86 12.15 11.52
C ASN A 184 -5.55 12.05 12.89
N SER A 185 -5.30 10.99 13.66
CA SER A 185 -5.79 10.86 15.05
C SER A 185 -5.23 11.93 15.99
N LEU A 186 -4.07 12.49 15.66
CA LEU A 186 -3.43 13.59 16.38
C LEU A 186 -3.91 14.97 15.89
N GLY A 187 -4.84 15.01 14.94
CA GLY A 187 -5.33 16.25 14.34
C GLY A 187 -4.37 16.89 13.34
N ILE A 188 -3.32 16.17 12.91
CA ILE A 188 -2.48 16.57 11.77
C ILE A 188 -3.18 16.05 10.52
N LYS A 189 -3.62 16.95 9.64
CA LYS A 189 -4.29 16.56 8.39
C LYS A 189 -3.27 15.94 7.43
N SER A 190 -3.14 14.62 7.51
CA SER A 190 -2.25 13.83 6.64
C SER A 190 -3.04 13.28 5.46
N VAL A 191 -2.51 13.50 4.25
CA VAL A 191 -3.08 12.98 3.00
C VAL A 191 -2.10 12.00 2.37
N MET A 192 -2.60 10.83 1.99
CA MET A 192 -1.80 9.78 1.35
C MET A 192 -1.97 9.80 -0.18
N VAL A 193 -0.85 9.73 -0.89
CA VAL A 193 -0.77 9.53 -2.34
C VAL A 193 -0.35 8.08 -2.59
N ALA A 194 -1.26 7.31 -3.21
CA ALA A 194 -0.98 5.93 -3.58
C ALA A 194 -0.18 5.85 -4.89
N THR A 195 0.65 4.83 -5.00
CA THR A 195 1.50 4.61 -6.17
C THR A 195 1.35 3.20 -6.74
N GLY A 196 0.58 2.35 -6.06
CA GLY A 196 0.29 0.99 -6.48
C GLY A 196 -1.19 0.67 -6.52
N GLN A 197 -1.51 -0.44 -7.18
CA GLN A 197 -2.87 -0.97 -7.28
C GLN A 197 -3.58 -1.14 -5.93
N THR A 198 -2.88 -1.64 -4.90
CA THR A 198 -3.51 -1.95 -3.61
C THR A 198 -4.03 -0.67 -2.95
N GLY A 199 -3.25 0.42 -2.92
CA GLY A 199 -3.71 1.69 -2.37
C GLY A 199 -4.91 2.29 -3.11
N LEU A 200 -4.90 2.17 -4.44
CA LEU A 200 -6.04 2.61 -5.26
C LEU A 200 -7.29 1.77 -4.99
N MET A 201 -7.16 0.44 -4.83
CA MET A 201 -8.28 -0.43 -4.45
C MET A 201 -8.78 -0.15 -3.02
N GLN A 202 -7.90 0.26 -2.11
CA GLN A 202 -8.27 0.65 -0.76
C GLN A 202 -8.96 2.00 -0.68
N GLY A 203 -8.96 2.80 -1.76
CA GLY A 203 -9.66 4.08 -1.80
C GLY A 203 -8.80 5.32 -1.64
N ALA A 204 -7.50 5.23 -1.95
CA ALA A 204 -6.67 6.41 -2.10
C ALA A 204 -7.32 7.37 -3.12
N LYS A 205 -7.51 8.63 -2.69
CA LYS A 205 -8.11 9.69 -3.53
C LYS A 205 -7.14 10.21 -4.59
N TYR A 206 -5.85 10.17 -4.28
CA TYR A 206 -4.76 10.70 -5.10
C TYR A 206 -3.76 9.58 -5.37
N GLY A 207 -3.23 9.55 -6.58
CA GLY A 207 -2.27 8.53 -6.99
C GLY A 207 -2.61 7.86 -8.31
N ALA A 208 -1.72 6.94 -8.71
CA ALA A 208 -1.85 6.12 -9.90
C ALA A 208 -0.99 4.86 -9.76
N SER A 209 -1.30 3.79 -10.50
CA SER A 209 -0.44 2.61 -10.51
C SER A 209 0.74 2.83 -11.45
N ILE A 210 1.85 3.31 -10.90
CA ILE A 210 2.99 3.78 -11.69
C ILE A 210 3.75 2.64 -12.38
N ASP A 211 3.58 1.41 -11.93
CA ASP A 211 4.21 0.20 -12.48
C ASP A 211 3.64 -0.22 -13.84
N ALA A 212 2.45 0.27 -14.22
CA ALA A 212 1.80 -0.02 -15.49
C ALA A 212 1.84 1.17 -16.46
N MET A 213 2.51 2.26 -16.09
CA MET A 213 2.58 3.48 -16.89
C MET A 213 3.81 3.52 -17.79
N VAL A 214 3.69 4.21 -18.92
CA VAL A 214 4.82 4.54 -19.78
C VAL A 214 5.75 5.48 -19.02
N SER A 215 7.06 5.19 -19.05
CA SER A 215 8.08 5.86 -18.23
C SER A 215 8.09 7.39 -18.34
N GLN A 216 7.72 7.93 -19.50
CA GLN A 216 7.64 9.37 -19.74
C GLN A 216 6.66 10.10 -18.79
N PHE A 217 5.60 9.42 -18.34
CA PHE A 217 4.54 10.02 -17.52
C PHE A 217 4.65 9.70 -16.03
N VAL A 218 5.44 8.68 -15.64
CA VAL A 218 5.54 8.24 -14.24
C VAL A 218 5.88 9.38 -13.29
N ILE A 219 6.90 10.18 -13.62
CA ILE A 219 7.35 11.29 -12.77
C ILE A 219 6.29 12.40 -12.71
N GLY A 220 5.68 12.72 -13.86
CA GLY A 220 4.66 13.78 -13.95
C GLY A 220 3.36 13.42 -13.24
N GLU A 221 2.93 12.16 -13.29
CA GLU A 221 1.74 11.71 -12.56
C GLU A 221 1.93 11.72 -11.05
N ILE A 222 3.13 11.41 -10.57
CA ILE A 222 3.43 11.52 -9.13
C ILE A 222 3.43 12.99 -8.71
N GLU A 223 4.08 13.89 -9.47
CA GLU A 223 4.02 15.33 -9.22
C GLU A 223 2.57 15.82 -9.18
N ASN A 224 1.79 15.50 -10.23
CA ASN A 224 0.39 15.89 -10.34
C ASN A 224 -0.44 15.39 -9.15
N ALA A 225 -0.26 14.14 -8.72
CA ALA A 225 -0.97 13.59 -7.59
C ALA A 225 -0.66 14.34 -6.27
N VAL A 226 0.60 14.70 -6.04
CA VAL A 226 1.01 15.45 -4.84
C VAL A 226 0.50 16.90 -4.90
N VAL A 227 0.64 17.57 -6.04
CA VAL A 227 0.14 18.95 -6.24
C VAL A 227 -1.37 19.00 -6.05
N ARG A 228 -2.13 18.07 -6.65
CA ARG A 228 -3.58 17.99 -6.47
C ARG A 228 -3.99 17.70 -5.03
N ALA A 229 -3.28 16.81 -4.34
CA ALA A 229 -3.51 16.54 -2.93
C ALA A 229 -3.31 17.82 -2.09
N PHE A 230 -2.26 18.59 -2.38
CA PHE A 230 -1.99 19.87 -1.73
C PHE A 230 -3.11 20.90 -1.99
N GLU A 231 -3.44 21.16 -3.25
CA GLU A 231 -4.39 22.21 -3.65
C GLU A 231 -5.84 21.92 -3.20
N LEU A 232 -6.26 20.66 -3.24
CA LEU A 232 -7.65 20.29 -3.00
C LEU A 232 -7.95 19.93 -1.54
N GLU A 233 -6.94 19.55 -0.77
CA GLU A 233 -7.13 19.14 0.63
C GLU A 233 -6.57 20.13 1.64
N ASP A 234 -5.72 21.11 1.31
CA ASP A 234 -5.04 21.95 2.33
C ASP A 234 -4.42 21.09 3.47
N PRO A 235 -3.58 20.08 3.15
CA PRO A 235 -3.04 19.17 4.15
C PRO A 235 -1.96 19.82 5.02
N ASP A 236 -1.70 19.26 6.20
CA ASP A 236 -0.54 19.62 7.01
C ASP A 236 0.73 18.87 6.57
N ILE A 237 0.55 17.68 5.97
CA ILE A 237 1.61 16.78 5.51
C ILE A 237 1.07 15.84 4.43
N ILE A 238 1.90 15.48 3.47
CA ILE A 238 1.59 14.50 2.43
C ILE A 238 2.49 13.28 2.59
N LEU A 239 1.90 12.08 2.58
CA LEU A 239 2.62 10.81 2.59
C LEU A 239 2.55 10.16 1.22
N VAL A 240 3.67 9.73 0.67
CA VAL A 240 3.75 9.06 -0.64
C VAL A 240 4.12 7.60 -0.43
N GLU A 241 3.22 6.70 -0.84
CA GLU A 241 3.46 5.25 -0.84
C GLU A 241 4.68 4.92 -1.72
N GLY A 242 5.68 4.22 -1.17
CA GLY A 242 6.82 3.74 -1.96
C GLY A 242 6.54 2.45 -2.71
N GLN A 243 7.21 2.27 -3.85
CA GLN A 243 7.19 1.06 -4.66
C GLN A 243 8.61 0.56 -4.92
N SER A 244 8.84 -0.75 -4.77
CA SER A 244 10.17 -1.37 -4.90
C SER A 244 11.22 -0.77 -3.93
N ALA A 245 12.49 -0.90 -4.26
CA ALA A 245 13.66 -0.24 -3.69
C ALA A 245 14.38 0.54 -4.79
N VAL A 246 15.18 1.55 -4.42
CA VAL A 246 16.01 2.32 -5.35
C VAL A 246 17.10 1.43 -5.96
N SER A 247 17.69 0.54 -5.17
CA SER A 247 18.72 -0.40 -5.64
C SER A 247 18.17 -1.62 -6.38
N HIS A 248 16.84 -1.79 -6.49
CA HIS A 248 16.27 -2.99 -7.09
C HIS A 248 16.49 -3.01 -8.61
N PRO A 249 17.19 -4.01 -9.19
CA PRO A 249 17.56 -3.98 -10.61
C PRO A 249 16.36 -4.18 -11.56
N ALA A 250 15.30 -4.85 -11.12
CA ALA A 250 14.14 -5.14 -11.96
C ALA A 250 13.12 -3.99 -12.07
N PHE A 251 13.17 -2.97 -11.20
CA PHE A 251 12.07 -2.00 -11.06
C PHE A 251 12.61 -0.57 -10.89
N MET A 252 11.94 0.41 -11.50
CA MET A 252 12.35 1.83 -11.45
C MET A 252 11.42 2.72 -10.62
N SER A 253 10.37 2.15 -10.02
CA SER A 253 9.28 2.93 -9.41
C SER A 253 9.73 3.84 -8.27
N SER A 254 10.66 3.40 -7.40
CA SER A 254 11.24 4.23 -6.35
C SER A 254 11.97 5.47 -6.89
N LEU A 255 12.64 5.37 -8.04
CA LEU A 255 13.28 6.52 -8.70
C LEU A 255 12.24 7.52 -9.20
N GLY A 256 11.14 7.02 -9.76
CA GLY A 256 10.01 7.84 -10.18
C GLY A 256 9.41 8.61 -9.01
N ILE A 257 9.25 7.95 -7.85
CA ILE A 257 8.74 8.54 -6.61
C ILE A 257 9.66 9.65 -6.11
N LEU A 258 10.97 9.37 -5.95
CA LEU A 258 11.94 10.37 -5.51
C LEU A 258 11.94 11.62 -6.42
N LYS A 259 11.86 11.43 -7.74
CA LYS A 259 11.89 12.54 -8.71
C LYS A 259 10.57 13.29 -8.78
N GLY A 260 9.44 12.59 -8.73
CA GLY A 260 8.12 13.17 -8.93
C GLY A 260 7.57 13.83 -7.68
N SER A 261 7.79 13.23 -6.50
CA SER A 261 7.29 13.79 -5.24
C SER A 261 8.25 14.76 -4.58
N MET A 262 9.53 14.79 -5.00
CA MET A 262 10.61 15.59 -4.40
C MET A 262 10.51 15.67 -2.87
N PRO A 263 10.55 14.52 -2.16
CA PRO A 263 10.16 14.48 -0.76
C PRO A 263 11.09 15.34 0.13
N ASP A 264 10.57 15.93 1.19
CA ASP A 264 11.36 16.61 2.22
C ASP A 264 12.06 15.61 3.16
N GLY A 265 11.62 14.36 3.17
CA GLY A 265 12.22 13.29 3.96
C GLY A 265 11.73 11.90 3.56
N VAL A 266 12.52 10.89 3.91
CA VAL A 266 12.21 9.49 3.62
C VAL A 266 12.11 8.69 4.92
N ILE A 267 11.08 7.85 5.02
CA ILE A 267 11.03 6.77 6.01
C ILE A 267 11.36 5.46 5.27
N LEU A 268 12.38 4.74 5.75
CA LEU A 268 12.92 3.58 5.05
C LEU A 268 12.44 2.27 5.69
N GLN A 269 11.67 1.48 4.96
CA GLN A 269 11.17 0.17 5.36
C GLN A 269 12.18 -0.94 5.07
N HIS A 270 12.46 -1.79 6.06
CA HIS A 270 13.41 -2.89 5.97
C HIS A 270 12.82 -4.23 6.44
N VAL A 271 13.37 -5.34 5.94
CA VAL A 271 13.04 -6.71 6.37
C VAL A 271 14.34 -7.41 6.80
N PRO A 272 14.70 -7.38 8.09
CA PRO A 272 16.01 -7.85 8.56
C PRO A 272 16.28 -9.34 8.28
N SER A 273 15.25 -10.17 8.36
CA SER A 273 15.35 -11.63 8.18
C SER A 273 15.58 -12.06 6.72
N ARG A 274 15.33 -11.17 5.76
CA ARG A 274 15.34 -11.50 4.34
C ARG A 274 16.77 -11.51 3.81
N LYS A 275 17.20 -12.64 3.23
CA LYS A 275 18.53 -12.78 2.61
C LYS A 275 18.56 -12.39 1.13
N PHE A 276 17.47 -12.70 0.42
CA PHE A 276 17.32 -12.46 -1.01
C PHE A 276 16.02 -11.70 -1.27
N ARG A 277 16.02 -10.89 -2.33
CA ARG A 277 14.87 -10.09 -2.72
C ARG A 277 13.67 -10.97 -3.04
N CYS A 278 12.49 -10.48 -2.69
CA CYS A 278 11.20 -11.08 -3.01
C CYS A 278 11.13 -11.43 -4.49
N ASP A 279 10.73 -12.66 -4.84
CA ASP A 279 10.63 -13.17 -6.22
C ASP A 279 11.96 -13.30 -6.99
N PHE A 280 13.10 -12.94 -6.37
CA PHE A 280 14.43 -13.00 -6.99
C PHE A 280 15.44 -13.73 -6.08
N PRO A 281 15.41 -15.09 -6.05
CA PRO A 281 16.20 -15.90 -5.12
C PRO A 281 17.73 -15.81 -5.30
N GLN A 282 18.20 -15.16 -6.38
CA GLN A 282 19.62 -14.94 -6.66
C GLN A 282 20.07 -13.49 -6.40
N LEU A 283 19.14 -12.58 -6.07
CA LEU A 283 19.45 -11.19 -5.79
C LEU A 283 19.52 -10.97 -4.29
N VAL A 284 20.70 -10.74 -3.75
CA VAL A 284 20.92 -10.49 -2.32
C VAL A 284 20.24 -9.17 -1.91
N MET A 285 19.73 -9.13 -0.68
CA MET A 285 19.21 -7.91 -0.09
C MET A 285 20.33 -6.85 0.07
N PRO A 286 20.05 -5.57 -0.21
CA PRO A 286 21.01 -4.50 0.04
C PRO A 286 21.15 -4.27 1.55
N THR A 287 22.27 -3.70 1.98
CA THR A 287 22.36 -3.17 3.35
C THR A 287 21.58 -1.86 3.45
N LEU A 288 21.12 -1.52 4.65
CA LEU A 288 20.43 -0.26 4.89
C LEU A 288 21.31 0.95 4.50
N GLU A 289 22.59 0.92 4.86
CA GLU A 289 23.56 1.98 4.54
C GLU A 289 23.66 2.20 3.03
N SER A 290 23.73 1.12 2.25
CA SER A 290 23.82 1.20 0.80
C SER A 290 22.56 1.78 0.17
N GLU A 291 21.38 1.44 0.71
CA GLU A 291 20.11 1.98 0.24
C GLU A 291 19.95 3.46 0.60
N ILE A 292 20.30 3.84 1.84
CA ILE A 292 20.30 5.23 2.32
C ILE A 292 21.19 6.09 1.41
N GLN A 293 22.43 5.64 1.16
CA GLN A 293 23.37 6.36 0.29
C GLN A 293 22.81 6.58 -1.12
N LEU A 294 22.12 5.59 -1.69
CA LEU A 294 21.51 5.73 -3.02
C LEU A 294 20.34 6.73 -3.01
N ILE A 295 19.48 6.68 -2.01
CA ILE A 295 18.36 7.62 -1.85
C ILE A 295 18.87 9.07 -1.76
N GLU A 296 19.87 9.30 -0.92
CA GLU A 296 20.46 10.63 -0.68
C GLU A 296 21.36 11.11 -1.84
N ALA A 297 21.85 10.19 -2.69
CA ALA A 297 22.56 10.56 -3.91
C ALA A 297 21.62 10.99 -5.04
N ILE A 298 20.41 10.41 -5.10
CA ILE A 298 19.43 10.66 -6.18
C ILE A 298 18.51 11.85 -5.85
N SER A 299 18.24 12.08 -4.57
CA SER A 299 17.37 13.14 -4.07
C SER A 299 18.09 14.01 -3.05
N GLN A 300 17.63 15.25 -2.84
CA GLN A 300 18.14 16.08 -1.74
C GLN A 300 17.56 15.68 -0.37
N SER A 301 16.72 14.65 -0.36
CA SER A 301 15.97 14.17 0.80
C SER A 301 16.87 13.29 1.67
N GLN A 302 16.78 13.47 2.99
CA GLN A 302 17.45 12.60 3.95
C GLN A 302 16.52 11.47 4.40
N VAL A 303 17.11 10.34 4.78
CA VAL A 303 16.37 9.28 5.48
C VAL A 303 16.22 9.69 6.94
N LEU A 304 14.99 9.87 7.39
CA LEU A 304 14.66 10.41 8.72
C LEU A 304 14.46 9.33 9.78
N ALA A 305 13.99 8.15 9.37
CA ALA A 305 13.69 7.04 10.26
C ALA A 305 13.67 5.71 9.50
N ILE A 306 13.80 4.62 10.26
CA ILE A 306 13.74 3.25 9.74
C ILE A 306 12.50 2.56 10.33
N THR A 307 11.86 1.75 9.50
CA THR A 307 10.74 0.90 9.91
C THR A 307 11.05 -0.53 9.58
N LEU A 308 10.74 -1.45 10.49
CA LEU A 308 11.03 -2.86 10.33
C LEU A 308 9.77 -3.65 10.01
N SER A 309 9.95 -4.70 9.22
CA SER A 309 9.00 -5.81 9.11
C SER A 309 9.53 -6.94 9.99
N HIS A 310 8.77 -7.34 10.99
CA HIS A 310 9.08 -8.49 11.85
C HIS A 310 8.87 -9.86 11.18
N GLU A 311 8.69 -9.90 9.85
CA GLU A 311 8.59 -11.15 9.09
C GLU A 311 9.74 -12.09 9.46
N ASN A 312 9.43 -13.33 9.85
CA ASN A 312 10.40 -14.37 10.24
C ASN A 312 11.35 -13.99 11.40
N LEU A 313 11.01 -12.98 12.22
CA LEU A 313 11.74 -12.65 13.45
C LEU A 313 10.99 -13.23 14.66
N ALA A 314 11.73 -13.64 15.70
CA ALA A 314 11.10 -13.94 16.97
C ALA A 314 10.74 -12.64 17.69
N GLU A 315 9.57 -12.59 18.34
CA GLU A 315 9.07 -11.37 19.01
C GLU A 315 10.07 -10.81 20.02
N ALA A 316 10.78 -11.69 20.73
CA ALA A 316 11.79 -11.33 21.71
C ALA A 316 13.07 -10.69 21.11
N GLU A 317 13.35 -10.89 19.82
CA GLU A 317 14.55 -10.37 19.14
C GLU A 317 14.32 -8.96 18.58
N ILE A 318 13.06 -8.55 18.37
CA ILE A 318 12.73 -7.29 17.71
C ILE A 318 13.28 -6.06 18.46
N PRO A 319 13.18 -5.95 19.80
CA PRO A 319 13.74 -4.81 20.54
C PRO A 319 15.26 -4.66 20.37
N ASP A 320 15.99 -5.77 20.40
CA ASP A 320 17.45 -5.76 20.25
C ASP A 320 17.84 -5.33 18.83
N ILE A 321 17.15 -5.85 17.81
CA ILE A 321 17.37 -5.44 16.41
C ILE A 321 17.07 -3.94 16.20
N ILE A 322 16.01 -3.42 16.84
CA ILE A 322 15.71 -1.99 16.82
C ILE A 322 16.88 -1.20 17.42
N ALA A 323 17.36 -1.59 18.60
CA ALA A 323 18.45 -0.91 19.29
C ALA A 323 19.75 -0.92 18.45
N ASP A 324 20.09 -2.06 17.85
CA ASP A 324 21.27 -2.22 17.00
C ASP A 324 21.25 -1.26 15.80
N TYR A 325 20.10 -1.11 15.14
CA TYR A 325 19.96 -0.14 14.04
C TYR A 325 19.99 1.31 14.52
N GLU A 326 19.39 1.63 15.66
CA GLU A 326 19.46 2.99 16.24
C GLU A 326 20.91 3.35 16.62
N ASP A 327 21.68 2.40 17.13
CA ASP A 327 23.07 2.63 17.50
C ASP A 327 24.02 2.76 16.30
N SER A 328 23.84 1.90 15.30
CA SER A 328 24.69 1.89 14.10
C SER A 328 24.39 3.05 13.16
N LEU A 329 23.12 3.36 12.93
CA LEU A 329 22.69 4.33 11.91
C LEU A 329 22.31 5.69 12.49
N ARG A 330 22.13 5.79 13.82
CA ARG A 330 21.68 7.03 14.49
C ARG A 330 20.34 7.55 13.96
N LEU A 331 19.50 6.64 13.47
CA LEU A 331 18.16 6.93 12.96
C LEU A 331 17.12 6.25 13.85
N PRO A 332 16.05 6.97 14.25
CA PRO A 332 14.92 6.37 14.97
C PRO A 332 14.38 5.15 14.24
N THR A 333 14.21 4.03 14.96
CA THR A 333 13.80 2.75 14.38
C THR A 333 12.62 2.16 15.16
N THR A 334 11.62 1.65 14.44
CA THR A 334 10.45 0.99 15.04
C THR A 334 9.86 -0.09 14.15
N ASP A 335 9.19 -1.08 14.74
CA ASP A 335 8.20 -1.89 14.03
C ASP A 335 6.83 -1.25 14.27
N VAL A 336 6.21 -0.73 13.20
CA VAL A 336 4.97 0.04 13.31
C VAL A 336 3.76 -0.81 13.74
N LEU A 337 3.78 -2.11 13.44
CA LEU A 337 2.68 -3.00 13.77
C LEU A 337 2.72 -3.40 15.25
N ASN A 338 3.93 -3.66 15.78
CA ASN A 338 4.09 -4.10 17.16
C ASN A 338 4.21 -2.94 18.15
N TYR A 339 4.87 -1.85 17.77
CA TYR A 339 5.20 -0.74 18.70
C TYR A 339 4.58 0.60 18.30
N GLY A 340 3.85 0.67 17.19
CA GLY A 340 3.16 1.87 16.74
C GLY A 340 4.06 2.92 16.07
N CYS A 341 3.46 4.07 15.74
CA CYS A 341 4.10 5.14 14.97
C CYS A 341 4.66 6.29 15.81
N GLN A 342 4.69 6.18 17.15
CA GLN A 342 5.03 7.29 18.05
C GLN A 342 6.43 7.86 17.77
N LYS A 343 7.43 7.00 17.56
CA LYS A 343 8.79 7.42 17.18
C LYS A 343 8.77 8.20 15.86
N LEU A 344 8.05 7.71 14.85
CA LEU A 344 7.95 8.36 13.54
C LEU A 344 7.28 9.73 13.63
N VAL A 345 6.18 9.83 14.38
CA VAL A 345 5.49 11.11 14.61
C VAL A 345 6.43 12.11 15.29
N GLN A 346 7.16 11.68 16.33
CA GLN A 346 8.13 12.53 17.02
C GLN A 346 9.20 13.03 16.06
N THR A 347 9.82 12.13 15.29
CA THR A 347 10.81 12.46 14.25
C THR A 347 10.28 13.52 13.28
N LEU A 348 9.05 13.35 12.77
CA LEU A 348 8.44 14.31 11.85
C LEU A 348 8.17 15.66 12.52
N THR A 349 7.71 15.68 13.76
CA THR A 349 7.46 16.94 14.47
C THR A 349 8.74 17.71 14.81
N ASP A 350 9.86 17.01 15.01
CA ASP A 350 11.17 17.61 15.26
C ASP A 350 11.75 18.21 13.98
N HIS A 351 11.63 17.51 12.84
CA HIS A 351 12.08 18.01 11.53
C HIS A 351 11.16 19.10 10.97
N PHE A 352 9.86 19.06 11.27
CA PHE A 352 8.84 19.98 10.76
C PHE A 352 8.06 20.65 11.91
N PRO A 353 8.61 21.70 12.56
CA PRO A 353 8.04 22.28 13.77
C PRO A 353 6.60 22.81 13.65
N LYS A 354 6.14 23.13 12.43
CA LYS A 354 4.74 23.52 12.16
C LYS A 354 3.75 22.40 12.54
N LEU A 355 4.13 21.13 12.39
CA LEU A 355 3.33 19.98 12.78
C LEU A 355 3.16 19.93 14.32
N SER A 356 4.23 20.18 15.07
CA SER A 356 4.20 20.21 16.55
C SER A 356 3.21 21.27 17.08
N GLN A 357 3.14 22.44 16.41
CA GLN A 357 2.22 23.51 16.80
C GLN A 357 0.75 23.11 16.62
N LYS A 358 0.42 22.27 15.62
CA LYS A 358 -0.94 21.77 15.39
C LYS A 358 -1.38 20.82 16.50
N ILE A 359 -0.52 19.87 16.89
CA ILE A 359 -0.80 18.95 18.01
C ILE A 359 -1.08 19.75 19.30
N LYS A 360 -0.25 20.76 19.60
CA LYS A 360 -0.41 21.60 20.81
C LYS A 360 -1.71 22.42 20.81
N ARG A 361 -2.19 22.87 19.64
CA ARG A 361 -3.45 23.62 19.51
C ARG A 361 -4.70 22.74 19.67
N GLY A 362 -4.59 21.43 19.49
CA GLY A 362 -5.69 20.47 19.63
C GLY A 362 -5.95 19.96 21.05
N SER A 363 -5.08 20.28 22.03
CA SER A 363 -5.12 19.86 23.45
C SER A 363 -5.62 18.42 23.70
N TRP A 364 -4.68 17.49 23.85
CA TRP A 364 -4.91 16.16 24.40
C TRP A 364 -5.54 16.23 25.80
N ALA A 365 -6.67 15.56 25.98
CA ALA A 365 -7.01 14.93 27.24
C ALA A 365 -6.53 13.46 27.19
N VAL A 366 -5.60 13.13 28.09
CA VAL A 366 -5.19 11.78 28.54
C VAL A 366 -4.18 11.00 27.66
N ALA A 367 -2.89 11.09 27.99
CA ALA A 367 -2.12 10.03 28.66
C ALA A 367 -0.66 10.50 28.92
N PRO A 368 -0.02 10.11 30.03
CA PRO A 368 1.20 10.76 30.52
C PRO A 368 2.43 10.33 29.72
N VAL A 369 3.25 11.34 29.41
CA VAL A 369 4.68 11.18 29.10
C VAL A 369 5.34 10.49 30.30
N LEU A 370 5.60 9.19 30.19
CA LEU A 370 6.58 8.53 31.05
C LEU A 370 7.91 8.55 30.31
N ALA A 371 8.76 9.46 30.76
CA ALA A 371 10.19 9.43 30.53
C ALA A 371 10.72 8.05 30.92
N ILE A 372 11.33 7.36 29.97
CA ILE A 372 12.25 6.26 30.28
C ILE A 372 13.65 6.82 30.07
N ARG A 373 14.37 6.89 31.18
CA ARG A 373 15.82 7.09 31.24
C ARG A 373 16.53 5.83 30.79
#